data_AF-A0AAX1XM99-F1
#
_entry.id   AF-A0AAX1XM99-F1
#
_cell.length_a   1.000
_cell.length_b   1.000
_cell.length_c   1.000
_cell.angle_alpha   90.00
_cell.angle_beta   90.00
_cell.angle_gamma   90.00
#
_symmetry.space_group_name_H-M   'P 1'
#
loop_
_entity.id
_entity.type
_entity.pdbx_description
1 polymer ?
#
loop_
_entity_poly.entity_id
_entity_poly.type
_entity_poly.pdbx_seq_one_letter_code
_entity_poly.pdbx_strand_id
1 'polypeptide(L)'
;MSQGFVKPTSQGYWYVHCDGSVRFEALEYSECSAALESEKDQLQRIDTSTLPFKITFRLQSGRSVTIWRDSCEDQHYRQLSLVLRQWEMKQGANAPC
;
A
#
# COMPACT_ATOMS: atom_id res chain seq x y z
N MET A 1 -16.77 29.78 -1.81
CA MET A 1 -16.27 28.58 -2.55
C MET A 1 -14.90 28.24 -2.00
N SER A 2 -14.84 27.41 -0.96
CA SER A 2 -13.57 26.93 -0.39
C SER A 2 -13.28 25.57 -1.01
N GLN A 3 -12.41 25.54 -2.03
CA GLN A 3 -11.83 24.30 -2.52
C GLN A 3 -10.98 23.72 -1.40
N GLY A 4 -11.47 22.64 -0.77
CA GLY A 4 -10.73 21.90 0.24
C GLY A 4 -9.49 21.27 -0.39
N PHE A 5 -8.33 21.83 -0.10
CA PHE A 5 -7.07 21.17 -0.36
C PHE A 5 -6.99 19.93 0.52
N VAL A 6 -7.07 18.75 -0.09
CA VAL A 6 -6.74 17.50 0.59
C VAL A 6 -5.24 17.56 0.86
N LYS A 7 -4.87 17.79 2.12
CA LYS A 7 -3.47 17.68 2.54
C LYS A 7 -2.97 16.27 2.15
N PRO A 8 -1.78 16.14 1.52
CA PRO A 8 -1.10 14.86 1.45
C PRO A 8 -0.99 14.33 2.88
N THR A 9 -1.46 13.11 3.10
CA THR A 9 -1.48 12.53 4.44
C THR A 9 -0.04 12.26 4.87
N SER A 10 0.50 13.07 5.78
CA SER A 10 1.73 12.85 6.56
C SER A 10 1.58 11.71 7.57
N GLN A 11 0.87 10.65 7.19
CA GLN A 11 0.39 9.62 8.10
C GLN A 11 1.46 8.57 8.40
N GLY A 12 2.39 8.31 7.47
CA GLY A 12 3.38 7.25 7.64
C GLY A 12 3.88 6.65 6.34
N TYR A 13 4.67 5.59 6.45
CA TYR A 13 5.21 4.81 5.35
C TYR A 13 4.61 3.41 5.32
N TRP A 14 4.26 2.96 4.11
CA TRP A 14 3.86 1.58 3.85
C TRP A 14 5.04 0.82 3.28
N TYR A 15 5.37 -0.31 3.90
CA TYR A 15 6.36 -1.25 3.43
C TYR A 15 5.67 -2.52 2.95
N VAL A 16 5.91 -2.89 1.71
CA VAL A 16 5.37 -4.10 1.10
C VAL A 16 6.52 -4.92 0.57
N HIS A 17 6.57 -6.19 0.97
CA HIS A 17 7.59 -7.13 0.54
C HIS A 17 7.04 -8.11 -0.53
N CYS A 18 7.93 -8.68 -1.34
CA CYS A 18 7.57 -9.61 -2.41
C CYS A 18 6.93 -10.93 -1.92
N ASP A 19 7.05 -11.26 -0.63
CA ASP A 19 6.40 -12.40 0.01
C ASP A 19 4.93 -12.12 0.38
N GLY A 20 4.49 -10.86 0.27
CA GLY A 20 3.15 -10.42 0.63
C GLY A 20 3.06 -9.74 1.99
N SER A 21 4.15 -9.68 2.76
CA SER A 21 4.16 -9.02 4.06
C SER A 21 3.96 -7.51 3.90
N VAL A 22 3.02 -6.95 4.66
CA VAL A 22 2.73 -5.52 4.69
C VAL A 22 2.95 -4.99 6.11
N ARG A 23 3.61 -3.83 6.21
CA ARG A 23 3.79 -3.07 7.44
C ARG A 23 3.48 -1.60 7.19
N PHE A 24 2.90 -0.95 8.20
CA PHE A 24 2.80 0.50 8.25
C PHE A 24 3.62 1.05 9.41
N GLU A 25 4.31 2.16 9.18
CA GLU A 25 5.06 2.91 10.19
C GLU A 25 4.56 4.34 10.19
N ALA A 26 4.02 4.81 11.30
CA ALA A 26 3.42 6.13 11.37
C ALA A 26 4.48 7.21 11.63
N LEU A 27 4.31 8.36 10.97
CA LEU A 27 5.17 9.53 11.22
C LEU A 27 4.71 10.37 12.42
N GLU A 28 3.40 10.33 12.71
CA GLU A 28 2.79 11.00 13.86
C GLU A 28 1.91 10.03 14.64
N TYR A 29 2.06 10.00 15.96
CA TYR A 29 1.24 9.18 16.84
C TYR A 29 -0.14 9.82 16.99
N SER A 30 -1.15 9.08 16.58
CA SER A 30 -2.59 9.35 16.69
C SER A 30 -3.27 8.03 17.06
N GLU A 31 -4.47 8.09 17.62
CA GLU A 31 -5.22 6.87 17.95
C GLU A 31 -5.45 5.98 16.71
N CYS A 32 -5.58 6.60 15.53
CA CYS A 32 -5.67 5.87 14.26
C CYS A 32 -4.35 5.22 13.83
N SER A 33 -3.19 5.84 14.10
CA SER A 33 -1.90 5.26 13.73
C SER A 33 -1.47 4.14 14.67
N ALA A 34 -1.81 4.19 15.96
CA ALA A 34 -1.51 3.09 16.89
C ALA A 34 -2.18 1.76 16.47
N ALA A 35 -3.41 1.83 15.96
CA ALA A 35 -4.10 0.66 15.42
C ALA A 35 -3.46 0.14 14.12
N LEU A 36 -2.82 1.01 13.34
CA LEU A 36 -2.16 0.67 12.09
C LEU A 36 -0.73 0.11 12.25
N GLU A 37 0.06 0.67 13.16
CA GLU A 37 1.46 0.26 13.37
C GLU A 37 1.58 -1.16 13.94
N SER A 38 0.60 -1.58 14.75
CA SER A 38 0.58 -2.90 15.39
C SER A 38 0.30 -4.04 14.40
N GLU A 39 -0.26 -3.73 13.22
CA GLU A 39 -0.69 -4.75 12.26
C GLU A 39 0.43 -5.10 11.28
N LYS A 40 1.13 -6.20 11.56
CA LYS A 40 1.82 -6.97 10.52
C LYS A 40 0.75 -7.79 9.78
N ASP A 41 0.48 -7.42 8.54
CA ASP A 41 -0.56 -8.06 7.73
C ASP A 41 0.04 -8.70 6.47
N GLN A 42 -0.81 -9.39 5.72
CA GLN A 42 -0.47 -10.05 4.47
C GLN A 42 -1.37 -9.54 3.35
N LEU A 43 -0.82 -9.43 2.15
CA LEU A 43 -1.60 -9.19 0.95
C LEU A 43 -2.60 -10.33 0.72
N GLN A 44 -3.84 -9.96 0.41
CA GLN A 44 -4.88 -10.88 -0.02
C GLN A 44 -5.17 -10.72 -1.51
N ARG A 45 -5.24 -9.47 -2.01
CA ARG A 45 -5.56 -9.16 -3.40
C ARG A 45 -5.00 -7.80 -3.79
N ILE A 46 -4.64 -7.64 -5.06
CA ILE A 46 -4.27 -6.35 -5.63
C ILE A 46 -5.31 -5.97 -6.69
N ASP A 47 -5.58 -4.68 -6.80
CA ASP A 47 -6.35 -4.06 -7.87
C ASP A 47 -5.46 -3.05 -8.60
N THR A 48 -5.08 -3.41 -9.81
CA THR A 48 -4.25 -2.61 -10.72
C THR A 48 -5.06 -1.94 -11.83
N SER A 49 -6.40 -2.05 -11.82
CA SER A 49 -7.28 -1.52 -12.87
C SER A 49 -7.20 0.01 -13.03
N THR A 50 -6.72 0.69 -12.00
CA THR A 50 -6.63 2.16 -11.93
C THR A 50 -5.19 2.68 -12.07
N LEU A 51 -4.25 1.82 -12.49
CA LEU A 51 -2.92 2.26 -12.91
C LEU A 51 -3.03 3.18 -14.15
N PRO A 52 -2.15 4.20 -14.27
CA PRO A 52 -1.03 4.51 -13.39
C PRO A 52 -1.37 5.52 -12.27
N PHE A 53 -2.65 5.76 -11.98
CA PHE A 53 -3.08 6.86 -11.10
C PHE A 53 -3.06 6.47 -9.62
N LYS A 54 -3.49 5.25 -9.30
CA LYS A 54 -3.48 4.73 -7.93
C LYS A 54 -3.34 3.21 -7.93
N ILE A 55 -2.88 2.70 -6.80
CA ILE A 55 -2.81 1.27 -6.50
C ILE A 55 -3.75 1.01 -5.36
N THR A 56 -4.58 -0.02 -5.48
CA THR A 56 -5.38 -0.50 -4.35
C THR A 56 -5.00 -1.95 -4.06
N PHE A 57 -4.84 -2.30 -2.79
CA PHE A 57 -4.69 -3.68 -2.37
C PHE A 57 -5.49 -3.96 -1.11
N ARG A 58 -5.92 -5.20 -0.97
CA ARG A 58 -6.66 -5.72 0.16
C ARG A 58 -5.74 -6.60 1.00
N LEU A 59 -5.80 -6.41 2.30
CA LEU A 59 -5.06 -7.18 3.29
C LEU A 59 -5.90 -8.34 3.83
N GLN A 60 -5.26 -9.33 4.48
CA GLN A 60 -5.96 -10.46 5.07
C GLN A 60 -6.86 -10.06 6.26
N SER A 61 -6.54 -8.97 6.97
CA SER A 61 -7.47 -8.33 7.91
C SER A 61 -8.79 -7.86 7.27
N GLY A 62 -8.90 -7.89 5.93
CA GLY A 62 -10.04 -7.42 5.18
C GLY A 62 -9.97 -5.93 4.83
N ARG A 63 -8.99 -5.20 5.38
CA ARG A 63 -8.74 -3.78 5.13
C ARG A 63 -8.31 -3.54 3.69
N SER A 64 -8.75 -2.42 3.13
CA SER A 64 -8.34 -1.97 1.80
C SER A 64 -7.46 -0.73 1.93
N VAL A 65 -6.32 -0.75 1.25
CA VAL A 65 -5.36 0.36 1.22
C VAL A 65 -5.29 0.89 -0.21
N THR A 66 -5.39 2.21 -0.36
CA THR A 66 -5.25 2.89 -1.64
C THR A 66 -4.12 3.91 -1.54
N ILE A 67 -3.13 3.77 -2.42
CA ILE A 67 -1.99 4.69 -2.53
C ILE A 67 -2.11 5.42 -3.86
N TRP A 68 -2.21 6.74 -3.81
CA TRP A 68 -2.27 7.59 -4.99
C TRP A 68 -0.86 7.94 -5.46
N ARG A 69 -0.64 8.03 -6.78
CA ARG A 69 0.68 8.32 -7.35
C ARG A 69 1.23 9.68 -6.92
N ASP A 70 0.37 10.66 -6.71
CA ASP A 70 0.72 12.02 -6.26
C ASP A 70 0.95 12.12 -4.74
N SER A 71 0.68 11.06 -3.98
CA SER A 71 0.90 11.02 -2.53
C SER A 71 2.33 10.61 -2.12
N CYS A 72 3.14 10.13 -3.07
CA CYS A 72 4.51 9.72 -2.83
C CYS A 72 5.41 10.02 -4.05
N GLU A 73 6.72 9.83 -3.89
CA GLU A 73 7.65 10.00 -5.00
C GLU A 73 7.41 8.96 -6.10
N ASP A 74 7.53 9.39 -7.36
CA ASP A 74 7.27 8.54 -8.53
C ASP A 74 8.13 7.27 -8.55
N GLN A 75 9.38 7.36 -8.06
CA GLN A 75 10.27 6.22 -7.91
C GLN A 75 9.69 5.16 -6.96
N HIS A 76 9.23 5.56 -5.78
CA HIS A 76 8.63 4.65 -4.80
C HIS A 76 7.32 4.04 -5.30
N TYR A 77 6.49 4.84 -5.99
CA TYR A 77 5.25 4.34 -6.58
C TYR A 77 5.51 3.27 -7.65
N ARG A 78 6.51 3.48 -8.52
CA ARG A 78 6.92 2.50 -9.53
C ARG A 78 7.48 1.23 -8.89
N GLN A 79 8.33 1.37 -7.87
CA GLN A 79 8.88 0.22 -7.13
C GLN A 79 7.77 -0.61 -6.47
N LEU A 80 6.82 0.04 -5.79
CA LEU A 80 5.66 -0.63 -5.20
C LEU A 80 4.84 -1.37 -6.26
N SER A 81 4.58 -0.72 -7.40
CA SER A 81 3.87 -1.35 -8.53
C SER A 81 4.54 -2.64 -9.00
N LEU A 82 5.88 -2.66 -9.05
CA LEU A 82 6.65 -3.84 -9.45
C LEU A 82 6.57 -4.95 -8.40
N VAL A 83 6.76 -4.63 -7.12
CA VAL A 83 6.68 -5.60 -6.02
C VAL A 83 5.31 -6.27 -5.99
N LEU A 84 4.24 -5.48 -6.12
CA LEU A 84 2.87 -5.99 -6.11
C LEU A 84 2.58 -6.90 -7.30
N ARG A 85 3.00 -6.52 -8.51
CA ARG A 85 2.88 -7.39 -9.70
C ARG A 85 3.67 -8.69 -9.55
N GLN A 86 4.88 -8.62 -9.00
CA GLN A 86 5.70 -9.81 -8.76
C GLN A 86 5.01 -10.75 -7.77
N TRP A 87 4.45 -10.21 -6.69
CA TRP A 87 3.68 -10.99 -5.73
C TRP A 87 2.44 -11.63 -6.40
N GLU A 88 1.68 -10.88 -7.20
CA GLU A 88 0.49 -11.40 -7.91
C GLU A 88 0.85 -12.55 -8.85
N MET A 89 1.95 -12.41 -9.60
CA MET A 89 2.47 -13.47 -10.47
C MET A 89 2.89 -14.71 -9.67
N LYS A 90 3.48 -14.55 -8.48
CA LYS A 90 3.85 -15.65 -7.58
C LYS A 90 2.65 -16.35 -6.92
N GLN A 91 1.49 -15.70 -6.83
CA GLN A 91 0.27 -16.38 -6.38
C GLN A 91 -0.33 -17.24 -7.50
N GLY A 92 -0.15 -16.83 -8.76
CA GLY A 92 -0.64 -17.58 -9.94
C GLY A 92 0.31 -18.69 -10.41
N ALA A 93 1.60 -18.57 -10.12
CA ALA A 93 2.61 -19.57 -10.43
C ALA A 93 3.23 -20.04 -9.11
N ASN A 94 3.24 -21.35 -8.83
CA ASN A 94 4.08 -21.97 -7.78
C ASN A 94 5.57 -21.72 -8.07
N ALA A 95 6.03 -20.48 -8.06
CA ALA A 95 7.36 -20.06 -8.46
C ALA A 95 8.20 -19.93 -7.18
N PRO A 96 9.29 -20.70 -7.05
CA PRO A 96 10.21 -20.54 -5.93
C PRO A 96 10.92 -19.18 -6.03
N CYS A 97 11.30 -18.67 -4.86
CA CYS A 97 12.09 -17.44 -4.69
C CYS A 97 13.47 -17.52 -5.34
#